data_AF-A0A241WSM9-F1
#
_entry.id   AF-A0A241WSM9-F1
#
_cell.length_a   1.000
_cell.length_b   1.000
_cell.length_c   1.000
_cell.angle_alpha   90.00
_cell.angle_beta   90.00
_cell.angle_gamma   90.00
#
_symmetry.space_group_name_H-M   'P 1'
#
loop_
_entity.id
_entity.type
_entity.pdbx_description
1 polymer ?
#
loop_
_entity_poly.entity_id
_entity_poly.type
_entity_poly.pdbx_seq_one_letter_code
_entity_poly.pdbx_strand_id
1 'polypeptide(L)'
;MNALEKALLIKELNILIDGLEHRSLSFFEIAKSKSRLTEIFGLCDEPIFQKQILKFKSHTQPEKAARDFAANTLYKLSFRGVFLQDSLLEKALYQNADAGWAILYHAQKGWQIWLIPTPNRTALVSEWGYLENIYHWMLAQQQIYSCLQTDHELKQHALLEHQRVKALTETDLNLLIDFIPEQNQTDIPDSLNQAIETLDPSQQIIAIDSKVQHDELHAALHPERPSVCNDHPQETLVSVTLTAQENNLAEKLAKNSVPQTLALKQYIAHIQPLDDANKPEQALYRLEILDAPEISQHVDLLLYGPNVQHWQQLPIYLAEQINSQGRFIKYLVLLGTENQMQAIRLIHLFTDPYQHQPSAIKEIFWHHLQDSFTHLETLFDSYSQKATLIWNIDSYTPFIPIQLIQAQKFIQFEESPADIQTPLLLLKERHKIRLIHGQNRLNLSRTESAYPYLLLDRHQGVSWQLIQTILTQLASPIDCYQLYEAIEKYLSD
;
A
#
# COMPACT_ATOMS: atom_id res chain seq x y z
N MET A 1 2.35 10.53 10.09
CA MET A 1 3.66 11.12 9.71
C MET A 1 3.50 11.87 8.41
N ASN A 2 3.82 13.16 8.37
CA ASN A 2 3.65 13.99 7.17
C ASN A 2 4.77 13.69 6.13
N ALA A 3 4.61 14.15 4.89
CA ALA A 3 5.53 13.84 3.79
C ALA A 3 6.96 14.39 4.02
N LEU A 4 7.08 15.52 4.73
CA LEU A 4 8.37 16.13 5.05
C LEU A 4 9.12 15.33 6.12
N GLU A 5 8.43 14.89 7.17
CA GLU A 5 8.95 13.99 8.21
C GLU A 5 9.39 12.66 7.61
N LYS A 6 8.62 12.10 6.67
CA LYS A 6 8.99 10.89 5.92
C LYS A 6 10.29 11.09 5.14
N ALA A 7 10.43 12.19 4.40
CA ALA A 7 11.64 12.48 3.63
C ALA A 7 12.87 12.68 4.53
N LEU A 8 12.70 13.35 5.68
CA LEU A 8 13.78 13.54 6.65
C LEU A 8 14.19 12.22 7.31
N LEU A 9 13.23 11.36 7.68
CA LEU A 9 13.52 10.05 8.24
C LEU A 9 14.19 9.11 7.25
N ILE A 10 13.79 9.13 5.98
CA ILE A 10 14.45 8.35 4.91
C ILE A 10 15.90 8.80 4.74
N LYS A 11 16.15 10.12 4.76
CA LYS A 11 17.51 10.66 4.70
C LYS A 11 18.34 10.25 5.92
N GLU A 12 17.76 10.30 7.12
CA GLU A 12 18.41 9.84 8.36
C GLU A 12 18.74 8.34 8.31
N LEU A 13 17.82 7.51 7.80
CA LEU A 13 17.99 6.06 7.66
C LEU A 13 19.16 5.71 6.73
N ASN A 14 19.24 6.37 5.57
CA ASN A 14 20.32 6.15 4.63
C ASN A 14 21.70 6.49 5.24
N ILE A 15 21.79 7.58 6.01
CA ILE A 15 23.03 7.97 6.70
C ILE A 15 23.41 6.96 7.79
N LEU A 16 22.42 6.48 8.56
CA LEU A 16 22.66 5.49 9.61
C LEU A 16 23.08 4.12 9.05
N ILE A 17 22.50 3.69 7.93
CA ILE A 17 22.85 2.45 7.24
C ILE A 17 24.25 2.55 6.64
N ASP A 18 24.53 3.62 5.89
CA ASP A 18 25.83 3.87 5.26
C ASP A 18 26.98 3.85 6.28
N GLY A 19 26.78 4.51 7.43
CA GLY A 19 27.73 4.51 8.54
C GLY A 19 27.95 3.13 9.18
N LEU A 20 26.92 2.27 9.23
CA LEU A 20 27.02 0.92 9.77
C LEU A 20 27.63 -0.08 8.78
N GLU A 21 27.39 0.08 7.48
CA GLU A 21 27.93 -0.80 6.42
C GLU A 21 29.41 -0.54 6.15
N HIS A 22 29.86 0.71 6.24
CA HIS A 22 31.23 1.09 5.86
C HIS A 22 32.29 1.04 6.98
N ARG A 23 32.01 0.40 8.13
CA ARG A 23 32.96 0.11 9.23
C ARG A 23 33.84 1.29 9.71
N SER A 24 33.39 2.53 9.53
CA SER A 24 34.14 3.74 9.92
C SER A 24 33.76 4.29 11.30
N LEU A 25 32.77 3.68 11.97
CA LEU A 25 32.22 4.15 13.25
C LEU A 25 32.84 3.45 14.46
N SER A 26 33.00 4.19 15.56
CA SER A 26 33.38 3.63 16.86
C SER A 26 32.28 2.72 17.43
N PHE A 27 32.63 1.82 18.36
CA PHE A 27 31.65 0.93 19.01
C PHE A 27 30.50 1.67 19.70
N PHE A 28 30.77 2.85 20.25
CA PHE A 28 29.76 3.71 20.86
C PHE A 28 28.79 4.29 19.82
N GLU A 29 29.30 4.76 18.68
CA GLU A 29 28.49 5.29 17.58
C GLU A 29 27.68 4.19 16.89
N ILE A 30 28.20 2.97 16.80
CA ILE A 30 27.47 1.81 16.31
C ILE A 30 26.28 1.50 17.23
N ALA A 31 26.49 1.49 18.55
CA ALA A 31 25.42 1.25 19.52
C ALA A 31 24.33 2.34 19.46
N LYS A 32 24.75 3.61 19.36
CA LYS A 32 23.85 4.76 19.20
C LYS A 32 23.05 4.69 17.90
N SER A 33 23.71 4.35 16.79
CA SER A 33 23.07 4.23 15.46
C SER A 33 22.05 3.08 15.42
N LYS A 34 22.37 1.94 16.06
CA LYS A 34 21.44 0.81 16.20
C LYS A 34 20.24 1.15 17.09
N SER A 35 20.46 1.86 18.20
CA SER A 35 19.38 2.35 19.07
C SER A 35 18.44 3.28 18.29
N ARG A 36 19.02 4.22 17.53
CA ARG A 36 18.26 5.18 16.73
C ARG A 36 17.47 4.53 15.60
N LEU A 37 18.04 3.53 14.91
CA LEU A 37 17.30 2.73 13.93
C LEU A 37 16.10 2.02 14.57
N THR A 38 16.27 1.48 15.77
CA THR A 38 15.19 0.81 16.51
C THR A 38 14.06 1.79 16.86
N GLU A 39 14.40 3.02 17.25
CA GLU A 39 13.41 4.09 17.47
C GLU A 39 12.70 4.50 16.17
N ILE A 40 13.42 4.66 15.06
CA ILE A 40 12.84 5.00 13.75
C ILE A 40 11.87 3.90 13.28
N PHE A 41 12.23 2.63 13.46
CA PHE A 41 11.32 1.53 13.17
C PHE A 41 10.07 1.54 14.05
N GLY A 42 10.18 1.97 15.31
CA GLY A 42 9.04 2.20 16.18
C GLY A 42 8.14 3.36 15.76
N LEU A 43 8.66 4.34 15.02
CA LEU A 43 7.91 5.48 14.48
C LEU A 43 7.18 5.15 13.16
N CYS A 44 7.60 4.10 12.46
CA CYS A 44 7.12 3.69 11.13
C CYS A 44 6.05 2.58 11.16
N ASP A 45 5.28 2.44 12.25
CA ASP A 45 4.23 1.43 12.44
C ASP A 45 3.05 1.58 11.44
N GLU A 46 3.26 1.17 10.18
CA GLU A 46 2.23 1.00 9.15
C GLU A 46 1.60 -0.42 9.20
N PRO A 47 0.30 -0.59 8.89
CA PRO A 47 -0.43 -1.86 9.05
C PRO A 47 0.08 -3.02 8.19
N ILE A 48 0.82 -2.76 7.12
CA ILE A 48 1.48 -3.80 6.30
C ILE A 48 2.62 -4.46 7.08
N PHE A 49 3.39 -3.68 7.84
CA PHE A 49 4.46 -4.19 8.69
C PHE A 49 3.89 -4.97 9.88
N GLN A 50 2.71 -4.60 10.40
CA GLN A 50 2.07 -5.31 11.51
C GLN A 50 1.82 -6.80 11.23
N LYS A 51 1.45 -7.18 9.99
CA LYS A 51 1.23 -8.61 9.65
C LYS A 51 2.53 -9.41 9.61
N GLN A 52 3.60 -8.85 9.05
CA GLN A 52 4.91 -9.51 8.99
C GLN A 52 5.59 -9.53 10.37
N ILE A 53 5.47 -8.43 11.12
CA ILE A 53 5.94 -8.31 12.50
C ILE A 53 5.17 -9.25 13.42
N LEU A 54 3.84 -9.40 13.28
CA LEU A 54 3.05 -10.31 14.11
C LEU A 54 3.49 -11.76 13.88
N LYS A 55 3.72 -12.18 12.63
CA LYS A 55 4.25 -13.53 12.33
C LYS A 55 5.62 -13.74 12.98
N PHE A 56 6.52 -12.77 12.84
CA PHE A 56 7.86 -12.83 13.45
C PHE A 56 7.81 -12.84 15.00
N LYS A 57 7.03 -11.95 15.61
CA LYS A 57 6.82 -11.88 17.07
C LYS A 57 6.14 -13.13 17.61
N SER A 58 5.20 -13.72 16.87
CA SER A 58 4.54 -14.97 17.25
C SER A 58 5.51 -16.14 17.37
N HIS A 59 6.61 -16.13 16.62
CA HIS A 59 7.67 -17.15 16.70
C HIS A 59 8.72 -16.86 17.78
N THR A 60 9.10 -15.59 17.99
CA THR A 60 10.19 -15.21 18.90
C THR A 60 9.73 -14.91 20.31
N GLN A 61 8.53 -14.34 20.48
CA GLN A 61 7.94 -13.94 21.75
C GLN A 61 6.42 -14.22 21.75
N PRO A 62 6.01 -15.50 21.71
CA PRO A 62 4.62 -15.90 21.49
C PRO A 62 3.65 -15.20 22.45
N GLU A 63 3.87 -15.30 23.76
CA GLU A 63 2.92 -14.73 24.73
C GLU A 63 2.80 -13.21 24.60
N LYS A 64 3.90 -12.52 24.32
CA LYS A 64 3.89 -11.06 24.10
C LYS A 64 3.12 -10.73 22.82
N ALA A 65 3.35 -11.47 21.75
CA ALA A 65 2.64 -11.31 20.49
C ALA A 65 1.12 -11.47 20.65
N ALA A 66 0.68 -12.49 21.41
CA ALA A 66 -0.74 -12.71 21.67
C ALA A 66 -1.36 -11.64 22.58
N ARG A 67 -0.62 -11.14 23.58
CA ARG A 67 -1.08 -10.00 24.41
C ARG A 67 -1.17 -8.71 23.60
N ASP A 68 -0.16 -8.41 22.79
CA ASP A 68 -0.14 -7.25 21.89
C ASP A 68 -1.27 -7.34 20.86
N PHE A 69 -1.52 -8.54 20.31
CA PHE A 69 -2.62 -8.80 19.40
C PHE A 69 -3.98 -8.51 20.06
N ALA A 70 -4.24 -9.10 21.23
CA ALA A 70 -5.49 -8.91 21.96
C ALA A 70 -5.72 -7.44 22.37
N ALA A 71 -4.65 -6.71 22.70
CA ALA A 71 -4.72 -5.30 23.05
C ALA A 71 -5.17 -4.38 21.91
N ASN A 72 -5.08 -4.84 20.66
CA ASN A 72 -5.52 -4.12 19.47
C ASN A 72 -6.90 -4.57 18.97
N THR A 73 -7.63 -5.37 19.76
CA THR A 73 -8.98 -5.83 19.42
C THR A 73 -10.07 -4.93 20.03
N LEU A 74 -11.28 -5.01 19.49
CA LEU A 74 -12.46 -4.34 20.05
C LEU A 74 -12.97 -4.97 21.37
N TYR A 75 -12.34 -6.08 21.80
CA TYR A 75 -12.77 -6.92 22.93
C TYR A 75 -11.65 -7.05 23.98
N LYS A 76 -10.76 -6.06 24.08
CA LYS A 76 -9.64 -6.08 25.01
C LYS A 76 -10.10 -6.13 26.47
N LEU A 77 -11.19 -5.45 26.82
CA LEU A 77 -11.71 -5.43 28.20
C LEU A 77 -12.36 -6.77 28.61
N SER A 78 -12.80 -7.58 27.64
CA SER A 78 -13.31 -8.94 27.88
C SER A 78 -12.23 -10.04 27.74
N PHE A 79 -11.00 -9.66 27.42
CA PHE A 79 -9.86 -10.57 27.32
C PHE A 79 -9.32 -10.95 28.72
N ARG A 80 -9.11 -12.26 28.96
CA ARG A 80 -8.66 -12.80 30.26
C ARG A 80 -7.18 -13.21 30.29
N GLY A 81 -6.50 -13.15 29.15
CA GLY A 81 -5.05 -13.36 29.07
C GLY A 81 -4.63 -14.50 28.14
N VAL A 82 -3.32 -14.73 28.14
CA VAL A 82 -2.64 -15.77 27.36
C VAL A 82 -2.07 -16.81 28.32
N PHE A 83 -2.33 -18.07 28.05
CA PHE A 83 -1.97 -19.19 28.92
C PHE A 83 -1.25 -20.30 28.15
N LEU A 84 -0.45 -21.08 28.87
CA LEU A 84 0.24 -22.27 28.35
C LEU A 84 -0.45 -23.57 28.78
N GLN A 85 -1.33 -23.49 29.78
CA GLN A 85 -2.03 -24.63 30.39
C GLN A 85 -3.54 -24.37 30.36
N ASP A 86 -4.27 -25.38 29.94
CA ASP A 86 -5.74 -25.40 29.87
C ASP A 86 -6.38 -25.16 31.25
N SER A 87 -5.91 -25.83 32.29
CA SER A 87 -6.45 -25.69 33.66
C SER A 87 -6.36 -24.27 34.22
N LEU A 88 -5.29 -23.53 33.93
CA LEU A 88 -5.12 -22.14 34.36
C LEU A 88 -6.01 -21.20 33.55
N LEU A 89 -6.11 -21.45 32.24
CA LEU A 89 -6.97 -20.70 31.35
C LEU A 89 -8.44 -20.87 31.76
N GLU A 90 -8.85 -22.10 32.00
CA GLU A 90 -10.20 -22.46 32.39
C GLU A 90 -10.58 -21.75 33.69
N LYS A 91 -9.70 -21.81 34.70
CA LYS A 91 -9.88 -21.10 35.96
C LYS A 91 -10.02 -19.59 35.75
N ALA A 92 -9.18 -18.97 34.91
CA ALA A 92 -9.23 -17.53 34.66
C ALA A 92 -10.51 -17.10 33.93
N LEU A 93 -11.03 -17.94 33.04
CA LEU A 93 -12.28 -17.69 32.34
C LEU A 93 -13.49 -17.77 33.28
N TYR A 94 -13.56 -18.77 34.17
CA TYR A 94 -14.68 -18.95 35.10
C TYR A 94 -14.59 -18.12 36.40
N GLN A 95 -13.46 -17.45 36.66
CA GLN A 95 -13.32 -16.53 37.80
C GLN A 95 -14.16 -15.26 37.66
N ASN A 96 -14.49 -14.85 36.44
CA ASN A 96 -15.38 -13.72 36.17
C ASN A 96 -16.71 -14.27 35.65
N ALA A 97 -17.82 -13.82 36.24
CA ALA A 97 -19.15 -14.30 35.83
C ALA A 97 -19.52 -13.82 34.41
N ASP A 98 -18.92 -12.74 33.92
CA ASP A 98 -19.29 -12.18 32.62
C ASP A 98 -18.62 -12.91 31.44
N ALA A 99 -19.25 -12.82 30.27
CA ALA A 99 -18.70 -13.35 29.03
C ALA A 99 -17.28 -12.83 28.79
N GLY A 100 -16.40 -13.72 28.33
CA GLY A 100 -14.98 -13.43 28.21
C GLY A 100 -14.25 -14.44 27.35
N TRP A 101 -13.05 -14.07 26.93
CA TRP A 101 -12.25 -14.89 26.04
C TRP A 101 -10.78 -14.90 26.45
N ALA A 102 -10.09 -16.00 26.13
CA ALA A 102 -8.68 -16.22 26.44
C ALA A 102 -7.97 -16.97 25.31
N ILE A 103 -6.64 -16.85 25.27
CA ILE A 103 -5.80 -17.55 24.28
C ILE A 103 -4.96 -18.63 24.98
N LEU A 104 -5.01 -19.84 24.45
CA LEU A 104 -4.10 -20.94 24.77
C LEU A 104 -3.00 -21.03 23.72
N TYR A 105 -1.75 -21.16 24.15
CA TYR A 105 -0.60 -21.35 23.27
C TYR A 105 0.03 -22.72 23.47
N HIS A 106 0.36 -23.38 22.36
CA HIS A 106 1.12 -24.61 22.34
C HIS A 106 2.15 -24.59 21.21
N ALA A 107 3.44 -24.75 21.54
CA ALA A 107 4.54 -24.57 20.57
C ALA A 107 4.41 -25.39 19.27
N GLN A 108 3.84 -26.59 19.34
CA GLN A 108 3.67 -27.47 18.17
C GLN A 108 2.34 -27.31 17.43
N LYS A 109 1.29 -26.82 18.12
CA LYS A 109 -0.08 -26.75 17.57
C LYS A 109 -0.47 -25.32 17.19
N GLY A 110 0.24 -24.32 17.70
CA GLY A 110 -0.06 -22.92 17.51
C GLY A 110 -0.95 -22.39 18.63
N TRP A 111 -2.03 -21.73 18.23
CA TRP A 111 -2.89 -20.96 19.12
C TRP A 111 -4.32 -21.49 19.11
N GLN A 112 -5.03 -21.29 20.21
CA GLN A 112 -6.44 -21.64 20.34
C GLN A 112 -7.17 -20.58 21.17
N ILE A 113 -8.38 -20.18 20.77
CA ILE A 113 -9.23 -19.28 21.56
C ILE A 113 -10.28 -20.08 22.30
N TRP A 114 -10.49 -19.74 23.56
CA TRP A 114 -11.60 -20.19 24.38
C TRP A 114 -12.50 -18.99 24.67
N LEU A 115 -13.79 -19.16 24.40
CA LEU A 115 -14.81 -18.12 24.51
C LEU A 115 -15.93 -18.63 25.43
N ILE A 116 -16.20 -17.92 26.53
CA ILE A 116 -17.37 -18.19 27.37
C ILE A 116 -18.51 -17.27 26.93
N PRO A 117 -19.63 -17.82 26.43
CA PRO A 117 -20.73 -16.98 25.95
C PRO A 117 -21.60 -16.41 27.07
N THR A 118 -21.62 -17.05 28.25
CA THR A 118 -22.43 -16.65 29.41
C THR A 118 -21.87 -17.29 30.70
N PRO A 119 -22.09 -16.68 31.88
CA PRO A 119 -21.72 -17.29 33.16
C PRO A 119 -22.17 -18.76 33.26
N ASN A 120 -21.29 -19.63 33.75
CA ASN A 120 -21.55 -21.06 34.00
C ASN A 120 -21.88 -21.93 32.78
N ARG A 121 -21.67 -21.46 31.54
CA ARG A 121 -21.68 -22.32 30.35
C ARG A 121 -20.28 -22.81 29.98
N THR A 122 -20.22 -24.00 29.41
CA THR A 122 -18.99 -24.55 28.82
C THR A 122 -18.42 -23.59 27.78
N ALA A 123 -17.12 -23.34 27.86
CA ALA A 123 -16.40 -22.53 26.88
C ALA A 123 -16.50 -23.14 25.48
N LEU A 124 -16.77 -22.29 24.49
CA LEU A 124 -16.59 -22.60 23.07
C LEU A 124 -15.09 -22.54 22.76
N VAL A 125 -14.59 -23.55 22.06
CA VAL A 125 -13.15 -23.70 21.80
C VAL A 125 -12.89 -23.72 20.30
N SER A 126 -11.94 -22.93 19.83
CA SER A 126 -11.53 -22.92 18.43
C SER A 126 -10.69 -24.15 18.06
N GLU A 127 -10.57 -24.43 16.77
CA GLU A 127 -9.47 -25.26 16.28
C GLU A 127 -8.12 -24.56 16.50
N TRP A 128 -7.04 -25.34 16.46
CA TRP A 128 -5.68 -24.81 16.56
C TRP A 128 -5.27 -24.10 15.27
N GLY A 129 -4.61 -22.95 15.37
CA GLY A 129 -4.18 -22.18 14.20
C GLY A 129 -3.30 -20.98 14.50
N TYR A 130 -3.19 -20.06 13.55
CA TYR A 130 -2.55 -18.75 13.74
C TYR A 130 -3.50 -17.77 14.44
N LEU A 131 -2.96 -16.75 15.12
CA LEU A 131 -3.72 -15.74 15.86
C LEU A 131 -4.84 -15.09 15.01
N GLU A 132 -4.56 -14.80 13.75
CA GLU A 132 -5.54 -14.25 12.80
C GLU A 132 -6.72 -15.21 12.56
N ASN A 133 -6.42 -16.49 12.36
CA ASN A 133 -7.42 -17.52 12.03
C ASN A 133 -8.36 -17.79 13.22
N ILE A 134 -7.80 -17.97 14.41
CA ILE A 134 -8.58 -18.24 15.63
C ILE A 134 -9.41 -17.02 16.02
N TYR A 135 -8.92 -15.80 15.74
CA TYR A 135 -9.66 -14.58 16.01
C TYR A 135 -10.84 -14.40 15.03
N HIS A 136 -10.64 -14.72 13.74
CA HIS A 136 -11.76 -14.80 12.79
C HIS A 136 -12.84 -15.79 13.24
N TRP A 137 -12.43 -16.95 13.77
CA TRP A 137 -13.38 -17.89 14.37
C TRP A 137 -14.14 -17.28 15.54
N MET A 138 -13.46 -16.55 16.44
CA MET A 138 -14.11 -15.88 17.58
C MET A 138 -15.14 -14.84 17.11
N LEU A 139 -14.81 -14.05 16.08
CA LEU A 139 -15.75 -13.09 15.48
C LEU A 139 -16.99 -13.78 14.89
N ALA A 140 -16.82 -14.95 14.26
CA ALA A 140 -17.94 -15.74 13.76
C ALA A 140 -18.82 -16.27 14.91
N GLN A 141 -18.22 -16.75 16.01
CA GLN A 141 -19.00 -17.16 17.20
C GLN A 141 -19.72 -15.97 17.83
N GLN A 142 -19.09 -14.79 17.87
CA GLN A 142 -19.70 -13.57 18.35
C GLN A 142 -20.92 -13.15 17.53
N GLN A 143 -20.91 -13.34 16.20
CA GLN A 143 -22.09 -13.09 15.36
C GLN A 143 -23.26 -14.04 15.68
N ILE A 144 -22.97 -15.27 16.10
CA ILE A 144 -23.99 -16.29 16.39
C ILE A 144 -24.57 -16.12 17.80
N TYR A 145 -23.70 -15.90 18.80
CA TYR A 145 -24.10 -15.90 20.20
C TYR A 145 -24.24 -14.49 20.81
N SER A 146 -23.70 -13.46 20.16
CA SER A 146 -23.71 -12.06 20.62
C SER A 146 -23.34 -11.90 22.10
N CYS A 147 -22.27 -12.59 22.51
CA CYS A 147 -21.95 -12.77 23.93
C CYS A 147 -20.94 -11.76 24.48
N LEU A 148 -19.98 -11.30 23.70
CA LEU A 148 -18.99 -10.31 24.12
C LEU A 148 -19.52 -8.91 23.88
N GLN A 149 -19.37 -8.04 24.88
CA GLN A 149 -19.52 -6.60 24.69
C GLN A 149 -18.21 -6.01 24.18
N THR A 150 -18.31 -5.02 23.30
CA THR A 150 -17.16 -4.25 22.84
C THR A 150 -16.64 -3.35 23.97
N ASP A 151 -15.37 -2.95 23.88
CA ASP A 151 -14.76 -2.03 24.84
C ASP A 151 -15.52 -0.71 24.97
N HIS A 152 -16.15 -0.26 23.90
CA HIS A 152 -16.96 0.95 23.90
C HIS A 152 -18.25 0.76 24.71
N GLU A 153 -18.96 -0.35 24.49
CA GLU A 153 -20.16 -0.70 25.25
C GLU A 153 -19.85 -0.87 26.74
N LEU A 154 -18.77 -1.57 27.08
CA LEU A 154 -18.34 -1.75 28.48
C LEU A 154 -18.01 -0.42 29.17
N LYS A 155 -17.31 0.49 28.47
CA LYS A 155 -17.02 1.84 28.99
C LYS A 155 -18.29 2.67 29.17
N GLN A 156 -19.24 2.58 28.24
CA GLN A 156 -20.53 3.26 28.37
C GLN A 156 -21.36 2.71 29.53
N HIS A 157 -21.42 1.39 29.70
CA HIS A 157 -22.06 0.78 30.86
C HIS A 157 -21.43 1.24 32.17
N ALA A 158 -20.10 1.26 32.26
CA ALA A 158 -19.40 1.76 33.45
C ALA A 158 -19.69 3.24 33.73
N LEU A 159 -19.77 4.09 32.70
CA LEU A 159 -20.14 5.51 32.83
C LEU A 159 -21.59 5.68 33.31
N LEU A 160 -22.52 4.91 32.76
CA LEU A 160 -23.93 4.93 33.15
C LEU A 160 -24.15 4.39 34.56
N GLU A 161 -23.43 3.34 34.97
CA GLU A 161 -23.42 2.85 36.34
C GLU A 161 -22.81 3.86 37.29
N HIS A 162 -21.71 4.52 36.92
CA HIS A 162 -21.11 5.56 37.74
C HIS A 162 -22.04 6.77 37.92
N GLN A 163 -22.77 7.17 36.86
CA GLN A 163 -23.81 8.20 36.94
C GLN A 163 -25.02 7.74 37.77
N ARG A 164 -25.42 6.47 37.68
CA ARG A 164 -26.51 5.89 38.48
C ARG A 164 -26.15 5.81 39.96
N VAL A 165 -24.92 5.38 40.29
CA VAL A 165 -24.41 5.35 41.67
C VAL A 165 -24.28 6.77 42.22
N LYS A 166 -23.82 7.73 41.40
CA LYS A 166 -23.76 9.14 41.78
C LYS A 166 -25.15 9.74 42.05
N ALA A 167 -26.13 9.42 41.20
CA ALA A 167 -27.53 9.81 41.41
C ALA A 167 -28.16 9.12 42.63
N LEU A 168 -27.82 7.86 42.92
CA LEU A 168 -28.25 7.16 44.14
C LEU A 168 -27.63 7.78 45.40
N THR A 169 -26.34 8.14 45.38
CA THR A 169 -25.69 8.84 46.50
C THR A 169 -26.21 10.27 46.71
N GLU A 170 -26.65 10.97 45.66
CA GLU A 170 -27.31 12.28 45.78
C GLU A 170 -28.78 12.16 46.23
N THR A 171 -29.42 11.00 46.04
CA THR A 171 -30.78 10.74 46.51
C THR A 171 -30.80 10.23 47.97
N ASP A 172 -29.76 9.51 48.39
CA ASP A 172 -29.58 9.04 49.78
C ASP A 172 -29.08 10.13 50.74
N LEU A 173 -28.56 11.26 50.24
CA LEU A 173 -28.17 12.42 51.03
C LEU A 173 -29.34 13.38 51.37
N ASN A 174 -30.54 13.15 50.82
CA ASN A 174 -31.72 13.99 51.09
C ASN A 174 -32.71 13.40 52.11
N LEU A 175 -32.39 12.27 52.77
CA LEU A 175 -33.28 11.61 53.75
C LEU A 175 -32.67 11.31 55.14
N LEU A 176 -31.49 11.85 55.46
CA LEU A 176 -30.94 11.86 56.83
C LEU A 176 -30.49 13.28 57.14
N ILE A 177 -31.42 14.14 57.59
CA ILE A 177 -31.65 14.47 59.02
C ILE A 177 -30.48 15.31 59.54
N ASP A 178 -30.63 16.64 59.64
CA ASP A 178 -31.06 17.33 60.87
C ASP A 178 -30.29 16.86 62.13
N PHE A 179 -29.78 17.82 62.93
CA PHE A 179 -29.01 17.67 64.18
C PHE A 179 -27.45 17.70 64.09
N ILE A 180 -26.88 18.93 63.99
CA ILE A 180 -25.96 19.66 64.93
C ILE A 180 -25.20 18.83 66.03
N PRO A 181 -23.98 19.18 66.59
CA PRO A 181 -23.01 20.31 66.40
C PRO A 181 -21.48 19.96 66.34
N GLU A 182 -20.69 21.02 66.03
CA GLU A 182 -19.34 21.44 66.47
C GLU A 182 -18.40 20.50 67.30
N GLN A 183 -17.11 20.39 66.90
CA GLN A 183 -15.92 20.97 67.58
C GLN A 183 -14.57 20.36 67.12
N ASN A 184 -13.62 21.27 66.90
CA ASN A 184 -12.14 21.25 66.95
C ASN A 184 -11.28 19.98 67.09
N GLN A 185 -10.29 19.94 66.18
CA GLN A 185 -8.82 19.73 66.36
C GLN A 185 -8.24 18.36 66.75
N THR A 186 -7.14 18.05 66.03
CA THR A 186 -5.94 17.23 66.39
C THR A 186 -6.22 15.74 66.68
N ASP A 187 -5.53 14.73 66.14
CA ASP A 187 -4.11 14.58 65.81
C ASP A 187 -3.91 13.45 64.77
N ILE A 188 -2.90 13.59 63.91
CA ILE A 188 -2.30 12.52 63.08
C ILE A 188 -1.19 11.86 63.96
N PRO A 189 -0.88 10.55 63.83
CA PRO A 189 0.27 10.22 62.98
C PRO A 189 0.21 8.86 62.22
N ASP A 190 0.68 8.94 60.97
CA ASP A 190 1.67 8.09 60.30
C ASP A 190 1.48 6.57 60.16
N SER A 191 1.22 6.15 58.92
CA SER A 191 2.21 5.50 58.01
C SER A 191 1.47 4.69 56.92
N LEU A 192 1.78 4.69 55.62
CA LEU A 192 2.76 5.33 54.71
C LEU A 192 2.17 5.09 53.28
N ASN A 193 2.00 6.11 52.43
CA ASN A 193 2.88 6.52 51.30
C ASN A 193 3.11 5.43 50.22
N GLN A 194 2.86 5.62 48.91
CA GLN A 194 3.34 6.63 47.93
C GLN A 194 2.52 6.44 46.61
N ALA A 195 2.31 7.36 45.66
CA ALA A 195 2.81 8.71 45.39
C ALA A 195 1.91 9.42 44.34
N ILE A 196 1.60 10.71 44.54
CA ILE A 196 1.29 11.75 43.54
C ILE A 196 1.88 13.07 44.08
N GLU A 197 2.19 14.02 43.18
CA GLU A 197 2.55 15.45 43.36
C GLU A 197 4.05 15.79 43.33
N THR A 198 4.56 16.94 42.84
CA THR A 198 4.32 17.92 41.74
C THR A 198 5.35 19.07 41.94
N LEU A 199 5.45 20.00 40.97
CA LEU A 199 6.02 21.39 40.99
C LEU A 199 7.43 21.55 40.36
N ASP A 200 7.70 22.25 39.22
CA ASP A 200 7.50 23.66 38.72
C ASP A 200 8.64 24.64 39.18
N PRO A 201 8.77 25.94 38.80
CA PRO A 201 9.13 26.65 37.53
C PRO A 201 10.29 27.72 37.66
N SER A 202 10.62 28.49 36.58
CA SER A 202 11.01 29.95 36.51
C SER A 202 11.76 30.27 35.17
N GLN A 203 11.70 31.43 34.47
CA GLN A 203 11.68 32.89 34.74
C GLN A 203 11.05 33.68 33.54
N GLN A 204 10.10 34.62 33.69
CA GLN A 204 10.16 36.11 33.80
C GLN A 204 10.50 37.01 32.56
N ILE A 205 9.46 37.74 32.07
CA ILE A 205 9.25 39.20 31.71
C ILE A 205 10.34 39.93 30.83
N ILE A 206 10.06 40.66 29.72
CA ILE A 206 9.63 42.09 29.57
C ILE A 206 9.45 42.46 28.06
N ALA A 207 8.51 43.36 27.76
CA ALA A 207 8.28 44.00 26.45
C ALA A 207 9.02 45.35 26.30
N ILE A 208 9.59 45.68 25.12
CA ILE A 208 9.89 47.07 24.66
C ILE A 208 9.77 47.18 23.12
N ASP A 209 9.12 48.27 22.70
CA ASP A 209 8.91 48.86 21.37
C ASP A 209 10.20 49.48 20.77
N SER A 210 10.43 49.43 19.44
CA SER A 210 11.10 50.50 18.68
C SER A 210 11.28 50.24 17.17
N LYS A 211 11.09 51.33 16.43
CA LYS A 211 11.23 51.59 15.00
C LYS A 211 12.68 51.59 14.45
N VAL A 212 12.76 51.67 13.11
CA VAL A 212 13.71 52.44 12.25
C VAL A 212 14.72 51.64 11.39
N GLN A 213 14.42 51.65 10.09
CA GLN A 213 15.21 51.95 8.86
C GLN A 213 16.70 51.54 8.65
N HIS A 214 16.90 51.07 7.40
CA HIS A 214 17.90 51.46 6.36
C HIS A 214 19.39 51.13 6.56
N ASP A 215 19.95 50.38 5.61
CA ASP A 215 20.86 50.84 4.53
C ASP A 215 21.22 49.62 3.66
N GLU A 216 20.83 49.56 2.38
CA GLU A 216 21.54 50.07 1.19
C GLU A 216 22.97 49.53 0.97
N LEU A 217 23.14 48.83 -0.15
CA LEU A 217 24.35 48.92 -0.99
C LEU A 217 23.94 48.74 -2.46
N HIS A 218 23.90 49.87 -3.16
CA HIS A 218 23.76 50.03 -4.62
C HIS A 218 25.12 49.93 -5.32
N ALA A 219 25.11 49.46 -6.59
CA ALA A 219 25.83 50.01 -7.76
C ALA A 219 25.51 49.13 -8.99
N ALA A 220 24.58 49.49 -9.90
CA ALA A 220 24.62 50.49 -10.97
C ALA A 220 25.36 50.03 -12.25
N LEU A 221 24.64 50.02 -13.38
CA LEU A 221 24.98 50.72 -14.65
C LEU A 221 23.91 50.44 -15.74
N HIS A 222 23.24 51.49 -16.19
CA HIS A 222 22.46 51.59 -17.45
C HIS A 222 23.35 52.23 -18.55
N PRO A 223 22.97 52.20 -19.85
CA PRO A 223 22.24 53.35 -20.44
C PRO A 223 21.17 53.04 -21.54
N GLU A 224 20.11 53.88 -21.53
CA GLU A 224 19.33 54.58 -22.62
C GLU A 224 18.81 53.83 -23.89
N ARG A 225 17.48 53.71 -24.17
CA ARG A 225 16.41 54.62 -24.74
C ARG A 225 16.44 54.82 -26.29
N PRO A 226 15.35 55.18 -27.04
CA PRO A 226 14.03 55.77 -26.63
C PRO A 226 12.70 55.36 -27.38
N SER A 227 11.56 55.73 -26.74
CA SER A 227 10.24 56.30 -27.19
C SER A 227 9.35 55.61 -28.28
N VAL A 228 8.00 55.65 -28.30
CA VAL A 228 7.01 56.77 -28.18
C VAL A 228 5.56 56.23 -27.88
N CYS A 229 4.80 56.96 -27.02
CA CYS A 229 3.33 57.25 -26.89
C CYS A 229 2.22 56.40 -27.59
N ASN A 230 0.99 56.21 -27.07
CA ASN A 230 0.09 57.14 -26.35
C ASN A 230 -1.12 56.45 -25.66
N ASP A 231 -1.58 57.10 -24.58
CA ASP A 231 -2.96 57.31 -24.06
C ASP A 231 -3.88 56.20 -23.49
N HIS A 232 -4.20 56.39 -22.21
CA HIS A 232 -5.34 55.93 -21.38
C HIS A 232 -6.48 56.98 -21.44
N PRO A 233 -7.75 56.71 -21.04
CA PRO A 233 -8.17 56.43 -19.64
C PRO A 233 -9.24 55.32 -19.50
N GLN A 234 -9.25 54.50 -18.44
CA GLN A 234 -10.03 54.65 -17.18
C GLN A 234 -11.52 55.07 -17.43
N GLU A 235 -12.58 54.40 -16.95
CA GLU A 235 -12.85 53.98 -15.57
C GLU A 235 -14.23 53.24 -15.45
N THR A 236 -14.32 52.31 -14.47
CA THR A 236 -15.44 52.02 -13.54
C THR A 236 -16.66 51.12 -13.89
N LEU A 237 -16.89 50.18 -12.96
CA LEU A 237 -18.01 49.24 -12.72
C LEU A 237 -19.45 49.84 -12.74
N VAL A 238 -20.46 48.98 -12.98
CA VAL A 238 -21.51 48.52 -12.01
C VAL A 238 -22.81 48.02 -12.71
N SER A 239 -23.10 46.71 -12.54
CA SER A 239 -24.38 46.00 -12.27
C SER A 239 -25.60 45.90 -13.21
N VAL A 240 -25.94 44.61 -13.45
CA VAL A 240 -27.26 43.92 -13.33
C VAL A 240 -28.33 44.18 -14.41
N THR A 241 -28.78 43.12 -15.12
CA THR A 241 -30.06 42.40 -14.87
C THR A 241 -30.21 41.21 -15.85
N LEU A 242 -30.60 40.05 -15.31
CA LEU A 242 -31.00 38.84 -16.05
C LEU A 242 -32.34 39.05 -16.77
N THR A 243 -32.43 38.72 -18.05
CA THR A 243 -33.69 38.22 -18.63
C THR A 243 -33.40 37.00 -19.51
N ALA A 244 -34.08 35.91 -19.17
CA ALA A 244 -34.07 34.67 -19.90
C ALA A 244 -34.83 34.84 -21.21
N GLN A 245 -34.16 34.63 -22.35
CA GLN A 245 -34.70 34.00 -23.57
C GLN A 245 -33.71 34.14 -24.74
N GLU A 246 -32.59 33.42 -24.67
CA GLU A 246 -31.97 32.84 -25.88
C GLU A 246 -31.53 31.38 -25.59
N ASN A 247 -32.37 30.67 -24.82
CA ASN A 247 -32.33 29.20 -24.63
C ASN A 247 -32.69 28.42 -25.92
N ASN A 248 -32.34 28.93 -27.09
CA ASN A 248 -32.46 28.22 -28.37
C ASN A 248 -31.19 28.29 -29.23
N LEU A 249 -30.10 28.89 -28.74
CA LEU A 249 -28.76 28.79 -29.35
C LEU A 249 -27.81 27.87 -28.57
N ALA A 250 -28.18 27.46 -27.36
CA ALA A 250 -27.37 26.58 -26.50
C ALA A 250 -27.59 25.07 -26.73
N GLU A 251 -28.66 24.66 -27.42
CA GLU A 251 -28.94 23.24 -27.70
C GLU A 251 -28.29 22.68 -28.98
N LYS A 252 -27.44 23.48 -29.66
CA LYS A 252 -26.70 23.02 -30.84
C LYS A 252 -25.17 23.19 -30.79
N LEU A 253 -24.59 23.58 -29.65
CA LEU A 253 -23.13 23.75 -29.52
C LEU A 253 -22.41 22.95 -28.41
N ALA A 254 -23.09 22.07 -27.67
CA ALA A 254 -22.44 21.27 -26.61
C ALA A 254 -22.27 19.78 -26.98
N LYS A 255 -21.76 19.47 -28.20
CA LYS A 255 -21.58 18.07 -28.62
C LYS A 255 -20.23 17.43 -28.31
N ASN A 256 -19.19 18.16 -27.92
CA ASN A 256 -17.84 17.59 -27.74
C ASN A 256 -17.06 18.20 -26.55
N SER A 257 -17.64 18.30 -25.35
CA SER A 257 -16.84 18.62 -24.16
C SER A 257 -16.47 17.33 -23.42
N VAL A 258 -15.20 16.99 -23.43
CA VAL A 258 -14.65 15.90 -22.59
C VAL A 258 -14.81 16.32 -21.12
N PRO A 259 -15.35 15.46 -20.23
CA PRO A 259 -15.52 15.80 -18.82
C PRO A 259 -14.17 16.03 -18.13
N GLN A 260 -14.18 16.67 -16.96
CA GLN A 260 -12.97 16.89 -16.17
C GLN A 260 -12.50 15.62 -15.44
N THR A 261 -13.43 14.69 -15.18
CA THR A 261 -13.17 13.47 -14.41
C THR A 261 -13.86 12.26 -15.04
N LEU A 262 -13.27 11.08 -14.84
CA LEU A 262 -13.80 9.79 -15.25
C LEU A 262 -13.81 8.82 -14.06
N ALA A 263 -14.94 8.16 -13.81
CA ALA A 263 -15.00 7.11 -12.81
C ALA A 263 -14.39 5.80 -13.35
N LEU A 264 -13.38 5.28 -12.65
CA LEU A 264 -12.75 3.98 -12.90
C LEU A 264 -13.04 3.05 -11.71
N LYS A 265 -14.26 2.49 -11.70
CA LYS A 265 -14.81 1.69 -10.58
C LYS A 265 -14.81 2.49 -9.27
N GLN A 266 -13.85 2.24 -8.38
CA GLN A 266 -13.73 2.90 -7.08
C GLN A 266 -12.84 4.16 -7.13
N TYR A 267 -12.13 4.38 -8.23
CA TYR A 267 -11.23 5.51 -8.42
C TYR A 267 -11.87 6.60 -9.26
N ILE A 268 -11.45 7.84 -9.01
CA ILE A 268 -11.81 9.00 -9.84
C ILE A 268 -10.54 9.47 -10.53
N ALA A 269 -10.50 9.33 -11.85
CA ALA A 269 -9.40 9.81 -12.67
C ALA A 269 -9.69 11.24 -13.17
N HIS A 270 -8.73 12.14 -13.02
CA HIS A 270 -8.75 13.46 -13.63
C HIS A 270 -8.27 13.37 -15.08
N ILE A 271 -9.04 13.98 -15.99
CA ILE A 271 -8.73 13.97 -17.42
C ILE A 271 -7.89 15.21 -17.73
N GLN A 272 -6.67 14.99 -18.18
CA GLN A 272 -5.73 16.06 -18.53
C GLN A 272 -5.30 15.97 -20.00
N PRO A 273 -5.20 17.11 -20.71
CA PRO A 273 -4.59 17.11 -22.04
C PRO A 273 -3.11 16.71 -21.95
N LEU A 274 -2.58 16.07 -22.99
CA LEU A 274 -1.18 15.63 -23.02
C LEU A 274 -0.20 16.79 -23.16
N ASP A 275 -0.54 17.78 -23.99
CA ASP A 275 0.20 19.02 -24.19
C ASP A 275 -0.78 20.20 -24.34
N ASP A 276 -0.33 21.43 -24.10
CA ASP A 276 -1.13 22.65 -24.35
C ASP A 276 -1.60 22.77 -25.82
N ALA A 277 -0.91 22.10 -26.73
CA ALA A 277 -1.20 22.05 -28.15
C ALA A 277 -1.98 20.78 -28.57
N ASN A 278 -2.70 20.13 -27.64
CA ASN A 278 -3.46 18.92 -27.91
C ASN A 278 -4.39 19.16 -29.11
N LYS A 279 -4.00 18.69 -30.29
CA LYS A 279 -4.77 18.95 -31.50
C LYS A 279 -6.12 18.25 -31.34
N PRO A 280 -7.25 18.93 -31.62
CA PRO A 280 -8.57 18.32 -31.47
C PRO A 280 -8.76 17.04 -32.31
N GLU A 281 -7.91 16.83 -33.32
CA GLU A 281 -7.86 15.62 -34.15
C GLU A 281 -7.32 14.37 -33.44
N GLN A 282 -6.47 14.54 -32.41
CA GLN A 282 -5.90 13.44 -31.65
C GLN A 282 -6.78 13.09 -30.44
N ALA A 283 -7.37 14.11 -29.80
CA ALA A 283 -8.29 14.00 -28.67
C ALA A 283 -7.87 12.94 -27.64
N LEU A 284 -6.56 12.85 -27.38
CA LEU A 284 -5.96 11.89 -26.47
C LEU A 284 -5.64 12.60 -25.16
N TYR A 285 -6.06 11.99 -24.05
CA TYR A 285 -5.94 12.57 -22.72
C TYR A 285 -5.26 11.59 -21.78
N ARG A 286 -4.50 12.13 -20.83
CA ARG A 286 -3.98 11.37 -19.70
C ARG A 286 -5.04 11.30 -18.61
N LEU A 287 -5.10 10.15 -17.95
CA LEU A 287 -5.93 9.92 -16.78
C LEU A 287 -5.03 9.85 -15.54
N GLU A 288 -5.27 10.75 -14.59
CA GLU A 288 -4.51 10.80 -13.33
C GLU A 288 -5.39 10.46 -12.13
N ILE A 289 -4.99 9.46 -11.35
CA ILE A 289 -5.69 9.04 -10.12
C ILE A 289 -4.93 9.65 -8.94
N LEU A 290 -5.40 10.79 -8.44
CA LEU A 290 -4.68 11.59 -7.44
C LEU A 290 -4.67 10.95 -6.04
N ASP A 291 -5.67 10.11 -5.73
CA ASP A 291 -5.81 9.39 -4.47
C ASP A 291 -5.00 8.07 -4.41
N ALA A 292 -4.41 7.64 -5.53
CA ALA A 292 -3.58 6.44 -5.63
C ALA A 292 -2.39 6.65 -6.61
N PRO A 293 -1.44 7.54 -6.28
CA PRO A 293 -0.32 7.89 -7.16
C PRO A 293 0.60 6.70 -7.49
N GLU A 294 0.64 5.66 -6.65
CA GLU A 294 1.39 4.43 -6.89
C GLU A 294 0.99 3.71 -8.18
N ILE A 295 -0.26 3.88 -8.64
CA ILE A 295 -0.73 3.29 -9.90
C ILE A 295 0.13 3.77 -11.09
N SER A 296 0.55 5.03 -11.06
CA SER A 296 1.36 5.63 -12.14
C SER A 296 2.77 5.01 -12.27
N GLN A 297 3.23 4.27 -11.25
CA GLN A 297 4.53 3.61 -11.24
C GLN A 297 4.57 2.40 -12.19
N HIS A 298 3.45 1.72 -12.41
CA HIS A 298 3.37 0.52 -13.24
C HIS A 298 2.35 0.59 -14.37
N VAL A 299 1.55 1.66 -14.46
CA VAL A 299 0.66 1.87 -15.60
C VAL A 299 0.49 3.35 -15.98
N ASP A 300 0.57 3.66 -17.27
CA ASP A 300 0.05 4.90 -17.85
C ASP A 300 -1.40 4.71 -18.30
N LEU A 301 -2.31 5.56 -17.86
CA LEU A 301 -3.73 5.51 -18.24
C LEU A 301 -4.05 6.62 -19.25
N LEU A 302 -4.62 6.23 -20.38
CA LEU A 302 -4.98 7.12 -21.48
C LEU A 302 -6.46 6.96 -21.88
N LEU A 303 -7.04 8.04 -22.38
CA LEU A 303 -8.41 8.10 -22.86
C LEU A 303 -8.47 8.79 -24.23
N TYR A 304 -9.12 8.13 -25.18
CA TYR A 304 -9.60 8.78 -26.39
C TYR A 304 -10.94 9.48 -26.11
N GLY A 305 -10.89 10.81 -26.04
CA GLY A 305 -11.97 11.67 -25.54
C GLY A 305 -13.31 11.59 -26.28
N PRO A 306 -13.38 11.40 -27.61
CA PRO A 306 -14.65 11.39 -28.35
C PRO A 306 -15.64 10.33 -27.85
N ASN A 307 -15.14 9.24 -27.27
CA ASN A 307 -15.97 8.12 -26.80
C ASN A 307 -16.04 8.00 -25.28
N VAL A 308 -15.72 9.06 -24.55
CA VAL A 308 -15.71 9.10 -23.08
C VAL A 308 -17.04 8.72 -22.42
N GLN A 309 -18.17 8.85 -23.11
CA GLN A 309 -19.48 8.48 -22.53
C GLN A 309 -19.76 6.97 -22.59
N HIS A 310 -19.11 6.23 -23.48
CA HIS A 310 -19.40 4.81 -23.73
C HIS A 310 -18.13 3.94 -23.81
N TRP A 311 -16.98 4.46 -23.35
CA TRP A 311 -15.69 3.76 -23.40
C TRP A 311 -15.71 2.36 -22.76
N GLN A 312 -16.55 2.14 -21.73
CA GLN A 312 -16.67 0.83 -21.06
C GLN A 312 -17.27 -0.25 -21.96
N GLN A 313 -17.99 0.14 -23.01
CA GLN A 313 -18.58 -0.75 -24.01
C GLN A 313 -17.59 -1.05 -25.15
N LEU A 314 -16.49 -0.31 -25.22
CA LEU A 314 -15.45 -0.46 -26.23
C LEU A 314 -14.31 -1.36 -25.71
N PRO A 315 -13.55 -1.98 -26.61
CA PRO A 315 -12.31 -2.65 -26.24
C PRO A 315 -11.31 -1.67 -25.63
N ILE A 316 -10.52 -2.18 -24.69
CA ILE A 316 -9.41 -1.50 -24.05
C ILE A 316 -8.13 -2.11 -24.59
N TYR A 317 -7.13 -1.26 -24.83
CA TYR A 317 -5.85 -1.70 -25.37
C TYR A 317 -4.76 -1.54 -24.33
N LEU A 318 -4.04 -2.64 -24.07
CA LEU A 318 -2.93 -2.71 -23.14
C LEU A 318 -1.63 -2.78 -23.93
N ALA A 319 -0.64 -1.96 -23.60
CA ALA A 319 0.69 -2.06 -24.19
C ALA A 319 1.76 -2.28 -23.11
N GLU A 320 2.75 -3.10 -23.44
CA GLU A 320 4.01 -3.16 -22.69
C GLU A 320 4.94 -2.05 -23.23
N GLN A 321 5.39 -1.14 -22.39
CA GLN A 321 6.31 -0.08 -22.79
C GLN A 321 7.75 -0.48 -22.46
N ILE A 322 8.63 -0.36 -23.45
CA ILE A 322 10.07 -0.55 -23.31
C ILE A 322 10.83 0.75 -23.62
N ASN A 323 12.01 0.89 -23.03
CA ASN A 323 12.93 1.97 -23.38
C ASN A 323 13.76 1.61 -24.63
N SER A 324 14.61 2.54 -25.08
CA SER A 324 15.51 2.33 -26.22
C SER A 324 16.52 1.19 -26.07
N GLN A 325 16.72 0.66 -24.85
CA GLN A 325 17.58 -0.49 -24.56
C GLN A 325 16.80 -1.82 -24.48
N GLY A 326 15.47 -1.79 -24.65
CA GLY A 326 14.61 -2.96 -24.51
C GLY A 326 14.23 -3.32 -23.07
N ARG A 327 14.48 -2.44 -22.08
CA ARG A 327 14.03 -2.65 -20.70
C ARG A 327 12.56 -2.30 -20.57
N PHE A 328 11.82 -3.14 -19.85
CA PHE A 328 10.45 -2.84 -19.45
C PHE A 328 10.41 -1.59 -18.57
N ILE A 329 9.45 -0.71 -18.85
CA ILE A 329 9.19 0.50 -18.08
C ILE A 329 7.94 0.28 -17.23
N LYS A 330 6.79 0.13 -17.89
CA LYS A 330 5.47 -0.09 -17.30
C LYS A 330 4.46 -0.46 -18.38
N TYR A 331 3.23 -0.73 -17.97
CA TYR A 331 2.12 -0.92 -18.90
C TYR A 331 1.52 0.43 -19.33
N LEU A 332 0.79 0.41 -20.44
CA LEU A 332 -0.09 1.50 -20.86
C LEU A 332 -1.48 0.93 -21.10
N VAL A 333 -2.52 1.62 -20.63
CA VAL A 333 -3.93 1.30 -20.84
C VAL A 333 -4.57 2.42 -21.64
N LEU A 334 -5.11 2.10 -22.81
CA LEU A 334 -5.83 3.04 -23.67
C LEU A 334 -7.33 2.69 -23.70
N LEU A 335 -8.14 3.66 -23.28
CA LEU A 335 -9.60 3.58 -23.22
C LEU A 335 -10.26 4.33 -24.38
N GLY A 336 -11.41 3.86 -24.85
CA GLY A 336 -12.31 4.63 -25.70
C GLY A 336 -12.01 4.60 -27.21
N THR A 337 -11.04 3.83 -27.67
CA THR A 337 -10.80 3.66 -29.11
C THR A 337 -11.75 2.66 -29.75
N GLU A 338 -12.17 2.93 -30.99
CA GLU A 338 -13.19 2.12 -31.67
C GLU A 338 -12.60 0.88 -32.36
N ASN A 339 -11.33 0.95 -32.75
CA ASN A 339 -10.68 -0.10 -33.51
C ASN A 339 -9.18 -0.20 -33.23
N GLN A 340 -8.61 -1.35 -33.58
CA GLN A 340 -7.21 -1.72 -33.33
C GLN A 340 -6.22 -0.75 -34.01
N MET A 341 -6.48 -0.35 -35.26
CA MET A 341 -5.59 0.55 -36.00
C MET A 341 -5.49 1.93 -35.36
N GLN A 342 -6.60 2.46 -34.86
CA GLN A 342 -6.62 3.70 -34.09
C GLN A 342 -5.84 3.56 -32.78
N ALA A 343 -6.04 2.46 -32.06
CA ALA A 343 -5.35 2.19 -30.81
C ALA A 343 -3.83 2.12 -31.00
N ILE A 344 -3.36 1.33 -31.98
CA ILE A 344 -1.93 1.21 -32.32
C ILE A 344 -1.34 2.59 -32.60
N ARG A 345 -1.99 3.39 -33.46
CA ARG A 345 -1.51 4.74 -33.80
C ARG A 345 -1.43 5.66 -32.58
N LEU A 346 -2.44 5.65 -31.71
CA LEU A 346 -2.48 6.52 -30.52
C LEU A 346 -1.48 6.09 -29.45
N ILE A 347 -1.23 4.78 -29.30
CA ILE A 347 -0.21 4.26 -28.39
C ILE A 347 1.17 4.74 -28.84
N HIS A 348 1.51 4.59 -30.13
CA HIS A 348 2.78 5.10 -30.68
C HIS A 348 2.91 6.61 -30.51
N LEU A 349 1.85 7.36 -30.84
CA LEU A 349 1.82 8.81 -30.67
C LEU A 349 2.16 9.24 -29.24
N PHE A 350 1.68 8.51 -28.23
CA PHE A 350 1.99 8.80 -26.83
C PHE A 350 3.41 8.39 -26.43
N THR A 351 3.94 7.26 -26.93
CA THR A 351 5.25 6.74 -26.51
C THR A 351 6.43 7.47 -27.15
N ASP A 352 6.27 7.95 -28.38
CA ASP A 352 7.36 8.53 -29.18
C ASP A 352 8.07 9.73 -28.51
N PRO A 353 7.36 10.72 -27.91
CA PRO A 353 8.00 11.87 -27.26
C PRO A 353 8.92 11.50 -26.09
N TYR A 354 8.66 10.37 -25.44
CA TYR A 354 9.44 9.88 -24.29
C TYR A 354 10.58 8.95 -24.70
N GLN A 355 10.79 8.70 -26.00
CA GLN A 355 11.70 7.66 -26.50
C GLN A 355 11.36 6.25 -25.96
N HIS A 356 10.08 6.05 -25.65
CA HIS A 356 9.53 4.74 -25.31
C HIS A 356 9.01 4.08 -26.57
N GLN A 357 8.90 2.76 -26.56
CA GLN A 357 8.28 1.99 -27.64
C GLN A 357 7.35 0.93 -27.05
N PRO A 358 6.18 0.66 -27.66
CA PRO A 358 5.41 -0.51 -27.31
C PRO A 358 6.12 -1.78 -27.81
N SER A 359 6.29 -2.80 -26.97
CA SER A 359 6.79 -4.12 -27.42
C SER A 359 5.66 -5.01 -27.91
N ALA A 360 4.50 -4.95 -27.27
CA ALA A 360 3.29 -5.63 -27.67
C ALA A 360 2.05 -4.87 -27.22
N ILE A 361 1.00 -4.93 -28.03
CA ILE A 361 -0.31 -4.36 -27.76
C ILE A 361 -1.33 -5.50 -27.76
N LYS A 362 -2.15 -5.54 -26.72
CA LYS A 362 -3.20 -6.53 -26.53
C LYS A 362 -4.55 -5.85 -26.32
N GLU A 363 -5.61 -6.52 -26.71
CA GLU A 363 -7.00 -6.10 -26.53
C GLU A 363 -7.63 -6.84 -25.34
N ILE A 364 -8.38 -6.11 -24.50
CA ILE A 364 -9.11 -6.64 -23.33
C ILE A 364 -10.41 -5.86 -23.13
N PHE A 365 -11.38 -6.42 -22.40
CA PHE A 365 -12.61 -5.71 -22.01
C PHE A 365 -12.55 -5.22 -20.56
N TRP A 366 -13.26 -4.12 -20.28
CA TRP A 366 -13.26 -3.47 -18.96
C TRP A 366 -13.55 -4.42 -17.80
N HIS A 367 -14.53 -5.32 -17.95
CA HIS A 367 -14.92 -6.26 -16.90
C HIS A 367 -13.79 -7.24 -16.50
N HIS A 368 -12.81 -7.46 -17.38
CA HIS A 368 -11.61 -8.26 -17.08
C HIS A 368 -10.48 -7.46 -16.45
N LEU A 369 -10.48 -6.13 -16.58
CA LEU A 369 -9.41 -5.21 -16.16
C LEU A 369 -9.73 -4.42 -14.89
N GLN A 370 -11.00 -4.11 -14.64
CA GLN A 370 -11.47 -3.17 -13.61
C GLN A 370 -10.97 -3.46 -12.18
N ASP A 371 -10.64 -4.71 -11.88
CA ASP A 371 -10.19 -5.16 -10.56
C ASP A 371 -8.66 -5.37 -10.48
N SER A 372 -7.94 -5.19 -11.58
CA SER A 372 -6.57 -5.68 -11.71
C SER A 372 -5.55 -4.65 -12.17
N PHE A 373 -5.96 -3.47 -12.65
CA PHE A 373 -5.00 -2.47 -13.17
C PHE A 373 -4.20 -1.72 -12.09
N THR A 374 -4.60 -1.85 -10.82
CA THR A 374 -4.04 -1.09 -9.70
C THR A 374 -2.73 -1.65 -9.16
N HIS A 375 -2.41 -2.92 -9.43
CA HIS A 375 -1.15 -3.55 -9.04
C HIS A 375 -0.50 -4.23 -10.24
N LEU A 376 0.84 -4.20 -10.30
CA LEU A 376 1.60 -4.74 -11.42
C LEU A 376 1.33 -6.24 -11.64
N GLU A 377 1.28 -7.04 -10.57
CA GLU A 377 1.08 -8.49 -10.65
C GLU A 377 -0.30 -8.85 -11.18
N THR A 378 -1.35 -8.20 -10.66
CA THR A 378 -2.72 -8.44 -11.11
C THR A 378 -2.95 -7.94 -12.53
N LEU A 379 -2.29 -6.83 -12.91
CA LEU A 379 -2.36 -6.30 -14.27
C LEU A 379 -1.67 -7.27 -15.24
N PHE A 380 -0.50 -7.79 -14.87
CA PHE A 380 0.19 -8.83 -15.62
C PHE A 380 -0.69 -10.08 -15.81
N ASP A 381 -1.40 -10.53 -14.77
CA ASP A 381 -2.29 -11.69 -14.88
C ASP A 381 -3.41 -11.46 -15.90
N SER A 382 -4.10 -10.31 -15.84
CA SER A 382 -5.12 -9.96 -16.83
C SER A 382 -4.53 -9.79 -18.23
N TYR A 383 -3.37 -9.15 -18.36
CA TYR A 383 -2.65 -8.97 -19.62
C TYR A 383 -2.21 -10.30 -20.25
N SER A 384 -1.78 -11.25 -19.44
CA SER A 384 -1.22 -12.53 -19.91
C SER A 384 -2.29 -13.57 -20.18
N GLN A 385 -3.38 -13.59 -19.39
CA GLN A 385 -4.38 -14.67 -19.44
C GLN A 385 -5.68 -14.27 -20.12
N LYS A 386 -6.04 -12.98 -20.12
CA LYS A 386 -7.36 -12.50 -20.58
C LYS A 386 -7.30 -11.59 -21.80
N ALA A 387 -6.13 -11.03 -22.11
CA ALA A 387 -5.97 -10.12 -23.23
C ALA A 387 -5.51 -10.86 -24.50
N THR A 388 -6.01 -10.42 -25.65
CA THR A 388 -5.71 -10.99 -26.97
C THR A 388 -4.62 -10.17 -27.66
N LEU A 389 -3.55 -10.80 -28.13
CA LEU A 389 -2.48 -10.10 -28.86
C LEU A 389 -2.99 -9.55 -30.21
N ILE A 390 -2.77 -8.26 -30.45
CA ILE A 390 -3.18 -7.59 -31.70
C ILE A 390 -1.99 -7.06 -32.51
N TRP A 391 -0.89 -6.71 -31.84
CA TRP A 391 0.31 -6.17 -32.49
C TRP A 391 1.53 -6.41 -31.59
N ASN A 392 2.70 -6.62 -32.19
CA ASN A 392 3.97 -6.73 -31.49
C ASN A 392 5.16 -6.40 -32.41
N ILE A 393 6.30 -6.13 -31.79
CA ILE A 393 7.58 -6.02 -32.50
C ILE A 393 8.08 -7.39 -32.98
N ASP A 394 8.99 -7.38 -33.95
CA ASP A 394 9.69 -8.59 -34.37
C ASP A 394 10.46 -9.20 -33.19
N SER A 395 10.44 -10.54 -33.08
CA SER A 395 11.07 -11.28 -31.97
C SER A 395 10.54 -10.91 -30.58
N TYR A 396 9.24 -10.58 -30.50
CA TYR A 396 8.57 -10.28 -29.24
C TYR A 396 8.74 -11.39 -28.21
N THR A 397 9.25 -11.01 -27.03
CA THR A 397 9.28 -11.84 -25.83
C THR A 397 8.48 -11.12 -24.74
N PRO A 398 7.50 -11.78 -24.09
CA PRO A 398 6.68 -11.14 -23.06
C PRO A 398 7.50 -10.84 -21.81
N PHE A 399 7.00 -9.91 -20.98
CA PHE A 399 7.65 -9.52 -19.73
C PHE A 399 6.91 -10.05 -18.50
N ILE A 400 7.65 -10.51 -17.49
CA ILE A 400 7.10 -11.00 -16.22
C ILE A 400 7.62 -10.17 -15.04
N PRO A 401 6.75 -9.74 -14.12
CA PRO A 401 7.15 -9.06 -12.88
C PRO A 401 8.08 -9.92 -12.02
N ILE A 402 9.13 -9.32 -11.47
CA ILE A 402 10.12 -10.03 -10.64
C ILE A 402 9.52 -10.63 -9.37
N GLN A 403 8.46 -10.00 -8.83
CA GLN A 403 7.74 -10.42 -7.64
C GLN A 403 7.07 -11.79 -7.82
N LEU A 404 6.81 -12.21 -9.06
CA LEU A 404 6.20 -13.50 -9.37
C LEU A 404 7.22 -14.65 -9.47
N ILE A 405 8.52 -14.34 -9.47
CA ILE A 405 9.59 -15.30 -9.77
C ILE A 405 10.30 -15.74 -8.49
N GLN A 406 10.46 -17.05 -8.32
CA GLN A 406 11.40 -17.62 -7.36
C GLN A 406 12.79 -17.66 -7.98
N ALA A 407 13.58 -16.60 -7.74
CA ALA A 407 14.90 -16.39 -8.36
C ALA A 407 16.00 -17.37 -7.89
N GLN A 408 15.75 -18.17 -6.85
CA GLN A 408 16.74 -19.17 -6.40
C GLN A 408 16.83 -20.32 -7.41
N LYS A 409 18.00 -20.52 -8.02
CA LYS A 409 18.26 -21.69 -8.89
C LYS A 409 18.24 -22.99 -8.11
N PHE A 410 17.52 -23.97 -8.64
CA PHE A 410 17.46 -25.36 -8.14
C PHE A 410 18.58 -26.23 -8.72
N ILE A 411 18.94 -26.02 -9.98
CA ILE A 411 20.02 -26.72 -10.67
C ILE A 411 21.13 -25.72 -10.94
N GLN A 412 22.34 -26.03 -10.48
CA GLN A 412 23.52 -25.19 -10.71
C GLN A 412 24.23 -25.63 -11.99
N PHE A 413 24.50 -24.68 -12.88
CA PHE A 413 25.27 -24.84 -14.11
C PHE A 413 25.75 -23.46 -14.57
N GLU A 414 26.78 -23.45 -15.42
CA GLU A 414 27.37 -22.22 -15.96
C GLU A 414 26.49 -21.66 -17.09
N GLU A 415 26.03 -20.42 -16.91
CA GLU A 415 25.22 -19.70 -17.89
C GLU A 415 26.12 -18.85 -18.79
N SER A 416 25.77 -18.76 -20.07
CA SER A 416 26.37 -17.79 -20.99
C SER A 416 26.25 -16.35 -20.44
N PRO A 417 27.15 -15.43 -20.84
CA PRO A 417 26.99 -14.01 -20.53
C PRO A 417 25.62 -13.51 -20.97
N ALA A 418 24.94 -12.77 -20.09
CA ALA A 418 23.63 -12.20 -20.37
C ALA A 418 23.75 -10.70 -20.66
N ASP A 419 22.82 -10.20 -21.47
CA ASP A 419 22.57 -8.78 -21.70
C ASP A 419 21.12 -8.41 -21.29
N ILE A 420 20.69 -7.18 -21.58
CA ILE A 420 19.36 -6.68 -21.22
C ILE A 420 18.23 -7.45 -21.91
N GLN A 421 18.46 -7.96 -23.12
CA GLN A 421 17.47 -8.62 -23.96
C GLN A 421 17.38 -10.13 -23.69
N THR A 422 18.41 -10.69 -23.04
CA THR A 422 18.44 -12.10 -22.66
C THR A 422 17.25 -12.44 -21.74
N PRO A 423 16.37 -13.39 -22.12
CA PRO A 423 15.22 -13.73 -21.32
C PRO A 423 15.58 -14.61 -20.12
N LEU A 424 14.70 -14.62 -19.12
CA LEU A 424 14.71 -15.62 -18.06
C LEU A 424 14.00 -16.89 -18.55
N LEU A 425 14.61 -18.05 -18.32
CA LEU A 425 13.94 -19.33 -18.53
C LEU A 425 13.28 -19.78 -17.22
N LEU A 426 11.97 -19.96 -17.26
CA LEU A 426 11.14 -20.19 -16.08
C LEU A 426 10.35 -21.49 -16.19
N LEU A 427 10.14 -22.15 -15.05
CA LEU A 427 9.24 -23.29 -14.90
C LEU A 427 8.03 -22.91 -14.06
N LYS A 428 6.83 -23.05 -14.62
CA LYS A 428 5.57 -22.97 -13.87
C LYS A 428 5.26 -24.30 -13.21
N GLU A 429 5.23 -24.31 -11.87
CA GLU A 429 4.88 -25.44 -11.03
C GLU A 429 3.66 -25.12 -10.17
N ARG A 430 2.46 -25.51 -10.63
CA ARG A 430 1.17 -25.20 -9.99
C ARG A 430 0.99 -23.68 -9.78
N HIS A 431 1.35 -23.17 -8.61
CA HIS A 431 1.21 -21.75 -8.21
C HIS A 431 2.56 -21.05 -8.03
N LYS A 432 3.67 -21.66 -8.43
CA LYS A 432 5.02 -21.10 -8.32
C LYS A 432 5.67 -21.01 -9.68
N ILE A 433 6.38 -19.93 -9.94
CA ILE A 433 7.22 -19.77 -11.14
C ILE A 433 8.67 -19.75 -10.66
N ARG A 434 9.50 -20.67 -11.17
CA ARG A 434 10.86 -20.92 -10.67
C ARG A 434 11.89 -20.69 -11.76
N LEU A 435 13.01 -20.08 -11.38
CA LEU A 435 14.12 -19.83 -12.28
C LEU A 435 14.85 -21.14 -12.65
N ILE A 436 15.01 -21.38 -13.96
CA ILE A 436 15.88 -22.41 -14.52
C ILE A 436 17.20 -21.78 -14.98
N HIS A 437 17.11 -20.72 -15.80
CA HIS A 437 18.24 -19.98 -16.39
C HIS A 437 17.95 -18.48 -16.31
N GLY A 438 18.99 -17.66 -16.14
CA GLY A 438 18.91 -16.21 -16.17
C GLY A 438 19.41 -15.58 -14.87
N GLN A 439 20.18 -16.31 -14.06
CA GLN A 439 20.82 -15.73 -12.88
C GLN A 439 21.80 -14.62 -13.27
N ASN A 440 22.55 -14.80 -14.36
CA ASN A 440 23.41 -13.76 -14.92
C ASN A 440 22.58 -12.52 -15.33
N ARG A 441 21.41 -12.74 -15.96
CA ARG A 441 20.48 -11.67 -16.37
C ARG A 441 19.94 -10.88 -15.18
N LEU A 442 19.52 -11.55 -14.11
CA LEU A 442 19.04 -10.92 -12.88
C LEU A 442 20.14 -10.11 -12.17
N ASN A 443 21.39 -10.53 -12.30
CA ASN A 443 22.53 -9.85 -11.69
C ASN A 443 22.92 -8.54 -12.43
N LEU A 444 22.48 -8.34 -13.68
CA LEU A 444 22.77 -7.11 -14.45
C LEU A 444 22.13 -5.86 -13.86
N SER A 445 20.91 -5.99 -13.33
CA SER A 445 20.17 -4.88 -12.73
C SER A 445 19.19 -5.39 -11.70
N ARG A 446 19.27 -4.82 -10.49
CA ARG A 446 18.38 -5.12 -9.36
C ARG A 446 17.15 -4.20 -9.29
N THR A 447 17.02 -3.25 -10.22
CA THR A 447 15.97 -2.23 -10.20
C THR A 447 14.90 -2.43 -11.27
N GLU A 448 15.06 -3.41 -12.16
CA GLU A 448 14.04 -3.73 -13.16
C GLU A 448 12.81 -4.35 -12.49
N SER A 449 11.63 -3.86 -12.85
CA SER A 449 10.35 -4.34 -12.31
C SER A 449 9.86 -5.62 -12.99
N ALA A 450 10.22 -5.81 -14.26
CA ALA A 450 9.88 -6.99 -15.04
C ALA A 450 11.01 -7.36 -16.01
N TYR A 451 11.06 -8.63 -16.41
CA TYR A 451 12.10 -9.19 -17.26
C TYR A 451 11.49 -9.93 -18.44
N PRO A 452 12.14 -9.95 -19.62
CA PRO A 452 11.72 -10.82 -20.72
C PRO A 452 11.81 -12.28 -20.27
N TYR A 453 10.86 -13.12 -20.65
CA TYR A 453 10.83 -14.52 -20.19
C TYR A 453 10.35 -15.53 -21.22
N LEU A 454 10.83 -16.76 -21.03
CA LEU A 454 10.35 -17.99 -21.65
C LEU A 454 9.78 -18.87 -20.54
N LEU A 455 8.58 -19.40 -20.74
CA LEU A 455 7.86 -20.16 -19.73
C LEU A 455 7.58 -21.58 -20.18
N LEU A 456 8.07 -22.53 -19.41
CA LEU A 456 7.75 -23.94 -19.51
C LEU A 456 6.68 -24.28 -18.47
N ASP A 457 5.70 -25.11 -18.83
CA ASP A 457 4.68 -25.58 -17.88
C ASP A 457 4.93 -27.03 -17.47
N ARG A 458 4.96 -27.30 -16.17
CA ARG A 458 5.05 -28.67 -15.65
C ARG A 458 3.90 -29.55 -16.11
N HIS A 459 2.72 -28.99 -16.38
CA HIS A 459 1.58 -29.72 -16.91
C HIS A 459 1.81 -30.28 -18.32
N GLN A 460 2.79 -29.74 -19.05
CA GLN A 460 3.20 -30.23 -20.38
C GLN A 460 4.25 -31.35 -20.30
N GLY A 461 4.52 -31.91 -19.12
CA GLY A 461 5.49 -33.01 -18.94
C GLY A 461 6.90 -32.56 -18.57
N VAL A 462 7.14 -31.25 -18.43
CA VAL A 462 8.44 -30.72 -18.02
C VAL A 462 8.72 -31.01 -16.55
N SER A 463 9.86 -31.65 -16.25
CA SER A 463 10.29 -31.94 -14.88
C SER A 463 11.73 -31.49 -14.64
N TRP A 464 12.09 -31.29 -13.37
CA TRP A 464 13.48 -30.96 -13.00
C TRP A 464 14.48 -32.05 -13.42
N GLN A 465 14.07 -33.33 -13.39
CA GLN A 465 14.89 -34.44 -13.86
C GLN A 465 15.15 -34.35 -15.37
N LEU A 466 14.10 -34.05 -16.15
CA LEU A 466 14.22 -33.85 -17.59
C LEU A 466 15.19 -32.70 -17.91
N ILE A 467 15.00 -31.54 -17.27
CA ILE A 467 15.87 -30.37 -17.44
C ILE A 467 17.32 -30.75 -17.10
N GLN A 468 17.54 -31.46 -15.99
CA GLN A 468 18.88 -31.90 -15.60
C GLN A 468 19.50 -32.86 -16.64
N THR A 469 18.74 -33.79 -17.19
CA THR A 469 19.22 -34.69 -18.26
C THR A 469 19.63 -33.90 -19.50
N ILE A 470 18.81 -32.96 -19.96
CA ILE A 470 19.12 -32.13 -21.13
C ILE A 470 20.38 -31.28 -20.90
N LEU A 471 20.52 -30.68 -19.71
CA LEU A 471 21.71 -29.90 -19.35
C LEU A 471 23.01 -30.72 -19.48
N THR A 472 23.00 -32.04 -19.20
CA THR A 472 24.19 -32.90 -19.35
C THR A 472 24.61 -33.13 -20.81
N GLN A 473 23.73 -32.85 -21.77
CA GLN A 473 23.96 -33.04 -23.19
C GLN A 473 24.40 -31.75 -23.90
N LEU A 474 24.23 -30.59 -23.25
CA LEU A 474 24.61 -29.28 -23.78
C LEU A 474 26.05 -28.93 -23.43
N ALA A 475 26.71 -28.18 -24.32
CA ALA A 475 28.04 -27.64 -24.07
C ALA A 475 27.96 -26.46 -23.08
N SER A 476 28.93 -26.36 -22.17
CA SER A 476 29.11 -25.23 -21.26
C SER A 476 29.92 -24.11 -21.93
N PRO A 477 29.63 -22.81 -21.71
CA PRO A 477 28.49 -22.28 -20.94
C PRO A 477 27.17 -22.43 -21.72
N ILE A 478 26.07 -22.58 -20.99
CA ILE A 478 24.76 -22.89 -21.59
C ILE A 478 24.02 -21.60 -21.91
N ASP A 479 23.57 -21.48 -23.17
CA ASP A 479 22.70 -20.38 -23.62
C ASP A 479 21.22 -20.61 -23.26
N CYS A 480 20.49 -19.52 -23.01
CA CYS A 480 19.09 -19.56 -22.57
C CYS A 480 18.16 -20.12 -23.64
N TYR A 481 18.27 -19.64 -24.88
CA TYR A 481 17.46 -20.11 -26.00
C TYR A 481 17.83 -21.54 -26.38
N GLN A 482 19.12 -21.87 -26.41
CA GLN A 482 19.58 -23.23 -26.68
C GLN A 482 18.98 -24.25 -25.69
N LEU A 483 18.94 -23.91 -24.40
CA LEU A 483 18.33 -24.77 -23.39
C LEU A 483 16.81 -24.88 -23.58
N TYR A 484 16.13 -23.76 -23.84
CA TYR A 484 14.70 -23.75 -24.10
C TYR A 484 14.33 -24.62 -25.31
N GLU A 485 15.01 -24.43 -26.45
CA GLU A 485 14.79 -25.20 -27.67
C GLU A 485 15.05 -26.70 -27.47
N ALA A 486 16.08 -27.07 -26.70
CA ALA A 486 16.36 -28.47 -26.39
C ALA A 486 15.25 -29.13 -25.55
N ILE A 487 14.64 -28.37 -24.62
CA ILE A 487 13.50 -28.85 -23.84
C ILE A 487 12.25 -28.98 -24.72
N GLU A 488 11.91 -27.95 -25.48
CA GLU A 488 10.75 -27.97 -26.39
C GLU A 488 10.85 -29.11 -27.43
N LYS A 489 12.05 -29.36 -27.96
CA LYS A 489 12.29 -30.48 -28.87
C LYS A 489 12.00 -31.82 -28.20
N TYR A 490 12.46 -32.01 -26.97
CA TYR A 490 12.18 -33.24 -26.22
C TYR A 490 10.69 -33.45 -25.94
N LEU A 491 9.92 -32.37 -25.76
CA LEU A 491 8.47 -32.46 -25.55
C LEU A 491 7.69 -32.76 -26.83
N SER A 492 8.29 -32.48 -27.99
CA SER A 492 7.71 -32.68 -29.32
C SER A 492 7.98 -34.08 -29.88
N ASP A 493 9.02 -34.75 -29.39
CA ASP A 493 9.42 -36.13 -29.71
C ASP A 493 8.70 -37.14 -28.79
#